data_AF-A0A7W8ILL3-F1
#
_entry.id   AF-A0A7W8ILL3-F1
#
_cell.length_a   1.000
_cell.length_b   1.000
_cell.length_c   1.000
_cell.angle_alpha   90.00
_cell.angle_beta   90.00
_cell.angle_gamma   90.00
#
_symmetry.space_group_name_H-M   'P 1'
#
loop_
_entity.id
_entity.type
_entity.pdbx_description
1 polymer ?
#
loop_
_entity_poly.entity_id
_entity_poly.type
_entity_poly.pdbx_seq_one_letter_code
_entity_poly.pdbx_strand_id
1 'polypeptide(L)'
;MDNLKTNTDILTGDTFWAFMSWARYLAFADILREQYEASLELPDELAEEGSFARFTPLLSSERSARLQKDAAFAYYHSSLMPVIEGWRELSLSDDKIDALLFHEEGYYASLRRYRNSTFHYQHEFFGPKQSEWYEKGQKMVLWVILLHSEFSRVYRQTVDDYPGTPEDAESIRELVRDVVGWLPRTSQDVAREANRVEQYLDEQLQHGSLSEPSWRRASLLKTDVGALSSKSTKALADLAALREVWRSHIFEEQASRLTSRSTLDTTTDTDRD
;
A
#
# COMPACT_ATOMS: atom_id res chain seq x y z
N MET A 1 6.72 4.52 29.60
CA MET A 1 6.97 3.91 28.29
C MET A 1 7.62 4.99 27.47
N ASP A 2 8.93 4.87 27.26
CA ASP A 2 9.71 5.84 26.49
C ASP A 2 9.25 5.77 25.02
N ASN A 3 8.70 6.88 24.50
CA ASN A 3 8.49 7.05 23.06
C ASN A 3 9.84 6.81 22.38
N LEU A 4 9.90 5.94 21.36
CA LEU A 4 11.11 5.76 20.55
C LEU A 4 11.59 7.14 20.09
N LYS A 5 12.73 7.55 20.66
CA LYS A 5 13.33 8.86 20.44
C LYS A 5 14.07 8.79 19.12
N THR A 6 13.50 9.41 18.09
CA THR A 6 14.10 9.63 16.76
C THR A 6 14.24 8.37 15.88
N ASN A 7 14.08 8.54 14.57
CA ASN A 7 14.21 7.46 13.55
C ASN A 7 15.55 6.71 13.65
N THR A 8 16.57 7.34 14.22
CA THR A 8 17.93 6.83 14.39
C THR A 8 18.02 5.54 15.21
N ASP A 9 17.19 5.41 16.25
CA ASP A 9 17.28 4.29 17.20
C ASP A 9 16.60 3.01 16.67
N ILE A 10 15.76 3.12 15.64
CA ILE A 10 14.97 2.01 15.08
C ILE A 10 15.85 0.97 14.39
N LEU A 11 17.01 1.37 13.86
CA LEU A 11 17.87 0.52 13.03
C LEU A 11 19.10 0.00 13.78
N THR A 12 19.00 -0.20 15.10
CA THR A 12 20.11 -0.71 15.92
C THR A 12 19.68 -1.89 16.81
N GLY A 13 20.58 -2.84 17.08
CA GLY A 13 20.33 -3.93 18.04
C GLY A 13 19.02 -4.69 17.84
N ASP A 14 18.23 -4.83 18.91
CA ASP A 14 16.97 -5.58 18.91
C ASP A 14 15.82 -4.82 18.21
N THR A 15 15.84 -3.49 18.22
CA THR A 15 14.81 -2.67 17.55
C THR A 15 14.87 -2.83 16.03
N PHE A 16 16.07 -3.06 15.47
CA PHE A 16 16.24 -3.37 14.06
C PHE A 16 15.44 -4.61 13.65
N TRP A 17 15.59 -5.73 14.37
CA TRP A 17 14.90 -6.97 14.02
C TRP A 17 13.39 -6.87 14.20
N ALA A 18 12.94 -6.15 15.22
CA ALA A 18 11.53 -5.89 15.45
C ALA A 18 10.94 -5.06 14.30
N PHE A 19 11.64 -4.01 13.85
CA PHE A 19 11.27 -3.20 12.70
C PHE A 19 11.28 -4.00 11.39
N MET A 20 12.29 -4.85 11.15
CA MET A 20 12.31 -5.75 9.98
C MET A 20 11.15 -6.76 10.00
N SER A 21 10.78 -7.28 11.17
CA SER A 21 9.62 -8.16 11.31
C SER A 21 8.32 -7.45 10.93
N TRP A 22 8.14 -6.20 11.38
CA TRP A 22 7.02 -5.34 10.97
C TRP A 22 7.03 -5.07 9.46
N ALA A 23 8.18 -4.69 8.91
CA ALA A 23 8.35 -4.41 7.48
C ALA A 23 8.03 -5.61 6.59
N ARG A 24 8.31 -6.84 7.05
CA ARG A 24 7.91 -8.06 6.34
C ARG A 24 6.40 -8.20 6.20
N TYR A 25 5.61 -7.85 7.22
CA TYR A 25 4.15 -7.87 7.09
C TYR A 25 3.64 -6.78 6.15
N LEU A 26 4.30 -5.62 6.14
CA LEU A 26 4.03 -4.57 5.16
C LEU A 26 4.35 -5.03 3.73
N ALA A 27 5.47 -5.73 3.52
CA ALA A 27 5.81 -6.34 2.23
C ALA A 27 4.75 -7.35 1.76
N PHE A 28 4.24 -8.19 2.67
CA PHE A 28 3.15 -9.12 2.34
C PHE A 28 1.86 -8.39 1.94
N ALA A 29 1.54 -7.29 2.63
CA ALA A 29 0.40 -6.46 2.27
C ALA A 29 0.56 -5.83 0.88
N ASP A 30 1.77 -5.37 0.53
CA ASP A 30 2.06 -4.82 -0.79
C ASP A 30 1.94 -5.86 -1.91
N ILE A 31 2.45 -7.08 -1.71
CA ILE A 31 2.28 -8.19 -2.67
C ILE A 31 0.79 -8.48 -2.91
N LEU A 32 -0.01 -8.52 -1.85
CA LEU A 32 -1.45 -8.77 -1.95
C LEU A 32 -2.19 -7.59 -2.61
N ARG A 33 -1.74 -6.34 -2.37
CA ARG A 33 -2.23 -5.16 -3.09
C ARG A 33 -1.95 -5.31 -4.59
N GLU A 34 -0.73 -5.64 -4.98
CA GLU A 34 -0.37 -5.81 -6.40
C GLU A 34 -1.20 -6.90 -7.06
N GLN A 35 -1.45 -8.02 -6.36
CA GLN A 35 -2.36 -9.06 -6.85
C GLN A 35 -3.80 -8.57 -7.02
N TYR A 36 -4.30 -7.78 -6.07
CA TYR A 36 -5.63 -7.18 -6.17
C TYR A 36 -5.71 -6.20 -7.34
N GLU A 37 -4.76 -5.27 -7.48
CA GLU A 37 -4.72 -4.31 -8.58
C GLU A 37 -4.61 -4.99 -9.94
N ALA A 38 -3.72 -5.98 -10.06
CA ALA A 38 -3.61 -6.79 -11.26
C ALA A 38 -4.94 -7.50 -11.59
N SER A 39 -5.67 -7.97 -10.58
CA SER A 39 -6.99 -8.57 -10.79
C SER A 39 -8.04 -7.57 -11.31
N LEU A 40 -7.87 -6.26 -11.08
CA LEU A 40 -8.76 -5.22 -11.62
C LEU A 40 -8.44 -4.88 -13.09
N GLU A 41 -7.17 -4.97 -13.48
CA GLU A 41 -6.70 -4.61 -14.82
C GLU A 41 -6.85 -5.72 -15.87
N LEU A 42 -7.09 -6.96 -15.44
CA LEU A 42 -7.32 -8.08 -16.36
C LEU A 42 -8.57 -7.79 -17.21
N PRO A 43 -8.44 -7.66 -18.55
CA PRO A 43 -9.58 -7.70 -19.45
C PRO A 43 -10.36 -8.98 -19.19
N ASP A 44 -11.70 -8.90 -19.17
CA ASP A 44 -12.56 -10.07 -18.91
C ASP A 44 -12.22 -11.25 -19.86
N GLU A 45 -11.71 -10.94 -21.05
CA GLU A 45 -11.26 -11.87 -22.09
C GLU A 45 -9.94 -12.61 -21.76
N LEU A 46 -8.99 -11.98 -21.04
CA LEU A 46 -7.69 -12.59 -20.69
C LEU A 46 -7.74 -13.39 -19.38
N ALA A 47 -8.77 -13.20 -18.57
CA ALA A 47 -9.04 -14.05 -17.41
C ALA A 47 -9.26 -15.51 -17.80
N GLU A 48 -9.63 -15.79 -19.06
CA GLU A 48 -9.81 -17.14 -19.58
C GLU A 48 -8.49 -17.83 -19.98
N GLU A 49 -7.41 -17.08 -20.29
CA GLU A 49 -6.17 -17.63 -20.88
C GLU A 49 -4.87 -17.40 -20.08
N GLY A 50 -4.91 -16.67 -18.95
CA GLY A 50 -3.73 -16.24 -18.18
C GLY A 50 -2.95 -17.32 -17.39
N SER A 51 -1.68 -17.04 -17.06
CA SER A 51 -0.69 -18.00 -16.54
C SER A 51 -1.03 -18.69 -15.20
N PHE A 52 -1.97 -18.18 -14.42
CA PHE A 52 -2.49 -18.84 -13.21
C PHE A 52 -3.61 -19.86 -13.52
N ALA A 53 -4.31 -19.72 -14.65
CA ALA A 53 -5.24 -20.73 -15.17
C ALA A 53 -4.53 -22.06 -15.47
N ARG A 54 -3.20 -22.02 -15.72
CA ARG A 54 -2.36 -23.22 -15.87
C ARG A 54 -2.22 -24.04 -14.58
N PHE A 55 -2.37 -23.42 -13.40
CA PHE A 55 -2.33 -24.12 -12.11
C PHE A 55 -3.72 -24.53 -11.60
N THR A 56 -4.80 -24.02 -12.21
CA THR A 56 -6.18 -24.39 -11.85
C THR A 56 -7.08 -24.49 -13.10
N PRO A 57 -7.00 -25.60 -13.86
CA PRO A 57 -7.79 -25.79 -15.10
C PRO A 57 -9.31 -25.84 -14.89
N LEU A 58 -9.80 -25.87 -13.65
CA LEU A 58 -11.23 -25.90 -13.29
C LEU A 58 -11.86 -24.50 -13.18
N LEU A 59 -11.10 -23.44 -13.47
CA LEU A 59 -11.40 -22.08 -13.07
C LEU A 59 -11.26 -21.05 -14.23
N SER A 60 -11.52 -21.44 -15.48
CA SER A 60 -11.52 -20.53 -16.65
C SER A 60 -12.87 -19.83 -16.89
N SER A 61 -13.73 -19.71 -15.88
CA SER A 61 -15.04 -19.07 -16.03
C SER A 61 -15.06 -17.68 -15.38
N GLU A 62 -15.96 -16.79 -15.83
CA GLU A 62 -16.23 -15.49 -15.19
C GLU A 62 -16.37 -15.59 -13.65
N ARG A 63 -16.92 -16.70 -13.15
CA ARG A 63 -17.06 -16.95 -11.71
C ARG A 63 -15.72 -17.08 -10.98
N SER A 64 -14.71 -17.66 -11.63
CA SER A 64 -13.35 -17.73 -11.09
C SER A 64 -12.68 -16.37 -11.07
N ALA A 65 -12.79 -15.60 -12.15
CA ALA A 65 -12.22 -14.26 -12.20
C ALA A 65 -12.78 -13.39 -11.06
N ARG A 66 -14.10 -13.50 -10.80
CA ARG A 66 -14.73 -12.86 -9.65
C ARG A 66 -14.19 -13.36 -8.31
N LEU A 67 -14.09 -14.68 -8.12
CA LEU A 67 -13.56 -15.26 -6.89
C LEU A 67 -12.11 -14.82 -6.62
N GLN A 68 -11.28 -14.71 -7.67
CA GLN A 68 -9.91 -14.22 -7.56
C GLN A 68 -9.87 -12.75 -7.14
N LYS A 69 -10.72 -11.89 -7.75
CA LYS A 69 -10.86 -10.47 -7.35
C LYS A 69 -11.31 -10.35 -5.89
N ASP A 70 -12.35 -11.09 -5.50
CA ASP A 70 -12.90 -11.09 -4.13
C ASP A 70 -11.88 -11.60 -3.11
N ALA A 71 -11.13 -12.67 -3.45
CA ALA A 71 -10.07 -13.19 -2.61
C ALA A 71 -8.93 -12.17 -2.47
N ALA A 72 -8.36 -11.67 -3.57
CA ALA A 72 -7.26 -10.72 -3.54
C ALA A 72 -7.63 -9.47 -2.72
N PHE A 73 -8.85 -8.94 -2.90
CA PHE A 73 -9.39 -7.87 -2.07
C PHE A 73 -9.39 -8.23 -0.58
N ALA A 74 -9.98 -9.39 -0.23
CA ALA A 74 -10.11 -9.81 1.16
C ALA A 74 -8.75 -10.01 1.84
N TYR A 75 -7.82 -10.67 1.15
CA TYR A 75 -6.46 -10.90 1.64
C TYR A 75 -5.69 -9.60 1.80
N TYR A 76 -5.70 -8.71 0.79
CA TYR A 76 -5.04 -7.41 0.87
C TYR A 76 -5.54 -6.59 2.05
N HIS A 77 -6.85 -6.36 2.14
CA HIS A 77 -7.42 -5.54 3.21
C HIS A 77 -7.09 -6.14 4.58
N SER A 78 -7.28 -7.45 4.74
CA SER A 78 -7.04 -8.14 6.01
C SER A 78 -5.56 -8.18 6.42
N SER A 79 -4.64 -8.11 5.46
CA SER A 79 -3.19 -8.13 5.71
C SER A 79 -2.65 -6.86 6.35
N LEU A 80 -3.39 -5.73 6.30
CA LEU A 80 -2.98 -4.51 7.00
C LEU A 80 -3.15 -4.59 8.52
N MET A 81 -4.00 -5.49 9.04
CA MET A 81 -4.16 -5.62 10.50
C MET A 81 -2.85 -5.92 11.24
N PRO A 82 -2.06 -6.95 10.88
CA PRO A 82 -0.78 -7.18 11.55
C PRO A 82 0.21 -6.02 11.37
N VAL A 83 0.12 -5.24 10.28
CA VAL A 83 0.94 -4.03 10.10
C VAL A 83 0.58 -2.96 11.12
N ILE A 84 -0.72 -2.73 11.36
CA ILE A 84 -1.22 -1.78 12.37
C ILE A 84 -0.89 -2.27 13.79
N GLU A 85 -1.04 -3.57 14.06
CA GLU A 85 -0.71 -4.17 15.35
C GLU A 85 0.79 -4.00 15.65
N GLY A 86 1.66 -4.35 14.70
CA GLY A 86 3.10 -4.16 14.85
C GLY A 86 3.51 -2.69 14.98
N TRP A 87 2.87 -1.79 14.23
CA TRP A 87 3.10 -0.34 14.37
C TRP A 87 2.86 0.14 15.80
N ARG A 88 1.74 -0.27 16.40
CA ARG A 88 1.38 0.07 17.78
C ARG A 88 2.26 -0.62 18.81
N GLU A 89 2.56 -1.90 18.62
CA GLU A 89 3.39 -2.69 19.54
C GLU A 89 4.81 -2.12 19.61
N LEU A 90 5.37 -1.73 18.47
CA LEU A 90 6.67 -1.07 18.39
C LEU A 90 6.64 0.39 18.85
N SER A 91 5.47 0.97 19.15
CA SER A 91 5.32 2.39 19.50
C SER A 91 5.92 3.33 18.45
N LEU A 92 5.76 2.97 17.16
CA LEU A 92 6.10 3.84 16.04
C LEU A 92 5.07 4.97 15.95
N SER A 93 5.50 6.13 15.44
CA SER A 93 4.64 7.31 15.31
C SER A 93 4.99 8.09 14.06
N ASP A 94 3.96 8.63 13.42
CA ASP A 94 4.01 9.49 12.25
C ASP A 94 2.67 10.22 12.17
N ASP A 95 2.71 11.54 12.11
CA ASP A 95 1.50 12.39 12.22
C ASP A 95 0.38 11.98 11.24
N LYS A 96 0.73 11.50 10.03
CA LYS A 96 -0.27 11.12 9.02
C LYS A 96 -0.88 9.77 9.31
N ILE A 97 -0.05 8.78 9.66
CA ILE A 97 -0.52 7.45 10.05
C ILE A 97 -1.37 7.55 11.31
N ASP A 98 -0.89 8.29 12.31
CA ASP A 98 -1.56 8.45 13.59
C ASP A 98 -2.90 9.17 13.41
N ALA A 99 -2.99 10.19 12.54
CA ALA A 99 -4.27 10.80 12.16
C ALA A 99 -5.21 9.79 11.48
N LEU A 100 -4.75 9.02 10.50
CA LEU A 100 -5.56 7.99 9.81
C LEU A 100 -6.07 6.91 10.77
N LEU A 101 -5.27 6.53 11.77
CA LEU A 101 -5.64 5.53 12.76
C LEU A 101 -6.55 6.08 13.87
N PHE A 102 -6.38 7.35 14.24
CA PHE A 102 -7.18 8.01 15.29
C PHE A 102 -8.58 8.39 14.81
N HIS A 103 -8.71 8.93 13.59
CA HIS A 103 -10.01 9.40 13.09
C HIS A 103 -10.99 8.28 12.76
N GLU A 104 -10.46 7.08 12.53
CA GLU A 104 -11.22 5.97 11.98
C GLU A 104 -11.17 4.76 12.91
N GLU A 105 -11.33 4.97 14.23
CA GLU A 105 -11.49 3.88 15.20
C GLU A 105 -12.58 2.88 14.75
N GLY A 106 -13.63 3.39 14.11
CA GLY A 106 -14.67 2.59 13.48
C GLY A 106 -14.17 1.69 12.34
N TYR A 107 -13.29 2.19 11.46
CA TYR A 107 -12.70 1.38 10.39
C TYR A 107 -11.68 0.38 10.94
N TYR A 108 -10.86 0.76 11.92
CA TYR A 108 -9.94 -0.18 12.56
C TYR A 108 -10.70 -1.36 13.21
N ALA A 109 -11.76 -1.07 13.97
CA ALA A 109 -12.58 -2.11 14.58
C ALA A 109 -13.29 -3.00 13.53
N SER A 110 -13.78 -2.38 12.46
CA SER A 110 -14.40 -3.11 11.33
C SER A 110 -13.37 -3.97 10.59
N LEU A 111 -12.16 -3.46 10.35
CA LEU A 111 -11.08 -4.18 9.68
C LEU A 111 -10.65 -5.40 10.51
N ARG A 112 -10.56 -5.25 11.83
CA ARG A 112 -10.27 -6.36 12.74
C ARG A 112 -11.31 -7.48 12.64
N ARG A 113 -12.60 -7.13 12.59
CA ARG A 113 -13.69 -8.10 12.39
C ARG A 113 -13.64 -8.72 11.00
N TYR A 114 -13.35 -7.92 9.97
CA TYR A 114 -13.21 -8.39 8.60
C TYR A 114 -12.05 -9.38 8.46
N ARG A 115 -10.87 -9.05 8.99
CA ARG A 115 -9.70 -9.94 9.07
C ARG A 115 -10.03 -11.26 9.76
N ASN A 116 -10.86 -11.22 10.80
CA ASN A 116 -11.33 -12.45 11.44
C ASN A 116 -12.22 -13.28 10.49
N SER A 117 -13.12 -12.64 9.73
CA SER A 117 -13.93 -13.36 8.73
C SER A 117 -13.13 -13.89 7.54
N THR A 118 -12.01 -13.26 7.18
CA THR A 118 -11.16 -13.69 6.06
C THR A 118 -10.32 -14.92 6.41
N PHE A 119 -9.71 -14.94 7.60
CA PHE A 119 -8.75 -16.00 7.97
C PHE A 119 -9.31 -17.09 8.87
N HIS A 120 -10.52 -16.91 9.40
CA HIS A 120 -11.19 -17.97 10.17
C HIS A 120 -12.41 -18.47 9.41
N TYR A 121 -12.60 -19.79 9.40
CA TYR A 121 -13.79 -20.41 8.84
C TYR A 121 -15.06 -19.76 9.40
N GLN A 122 -15.93 -19.33 8.50
CA GLN A 122 -17.27 -18.85 8.82
C GLN A 122 -18.28 -19.89 8.35
N HIS A 123 -19.26 -20.20 9.19
CA HIS A 123 -20.37 -21.09 8.81
C HIS A 123 -21.26 -20.44 7.72
N GLU A 124 -21.42 -19.12 7.80
CA GLU A 124 -22.15 -18.33 6.81
C GLU A 124 -21.20 -17.82 5.73
N PHE A 125 -21.62 -17.92 4.46
CA PHE A 125 -20.82 -17.42 3.32
C PHE A 125 -20.69 -15.89 3.33
N PHE A 126 -21.75 -15.18 3.73
CA PHE A 126 -21.79 -13.72 3.80
C PHE A 126 -22.34 -13.28 5.17
N GLY A 127 -21.46 -13.25 6.16
CA GLY A 127 -21.82 -12.94 7.54
C GLY A 127 -21.92 -11.44 7.83
N PRO A 128 -22.43 -11.05 9.01
CA PRO A 128 -22.55 -9.64 9.43
C PRO A 128 -21.22 -8.88 9.42
N LYS A 129 -20.10 -9.55 9.74
CA LYS A 129 -18.75 -8.94 9.76
C LYS A 129 -18.28 -8.50 8.38
N GLN A 130 -18.60 -9.29 7.35
CA GLN A 130 -18.27 -8.96 5.96
C GLN A 130 -19.20 -7.87 5.45
N SER A 131 -20.50 -7.99 5.74
CA SER A 131 -21.51 -7.00 5.35
C SER A 131 -21.16 -5.61 5.89
N GLU A 132 -20.82 -5.51 7.18
CA GLU A 132 -20.40 -4.25 7.80
C GLU A 132 -19.19 -3.62 7.10
N TRP A 133 -18.22 -4.45 6.68
CA TRP A 133 -17.05 -3.98 5.94
C TRP A 133 -17.43 -3.40 4.58
N TYR A 134 -18.28 -4.10 3.82
CA TYR A 134 -18.74 -3.65 2.50
C TYR A 134 -19.66 -2.43 2.58
N GLU A 135 -20.47 -2.29 3.64
CA GLU A 135 -21.34 -1.12 3.87
C GLU A 135 -20.56 0.18 4.03
N LYS A 136 -19.29 0.15 4.47
CA LYS A 136 -18.42 1.33 4.51
C LYS A 136 -18.05 1.84 3.09
N GLY A 137 -18.18 0.99 2.08
CA GLY A 137 -18.02 1.34 0.67
C GLY A 137 -16.65 1.97 0.35
N GLN A 138 -16.68 2.96 -0.53
CA GLN A 138 -15.48 3.59 -1.11
C GLN A 138 -14.58 4.27 -0.07
N LYS A 139 -15.15 4.82 1.01
CA LYS A 139 -14.36 5.52 2.05
C LYS A 139 -13.36 4.59 2.73
N MET A 140 -13.78 3.35 3.01
CA MET A 140 -12.89 2.34 3.60
C MET A 140 -11.80 1.92 2.62
N VAL A 141 -12.12 1.75 1.34
CA VAL A 141 -11.12 1.40 0.32
C VAL A 141 -10.05 2.48 0.22
N LEU A 142 -10.48 3.76 0.19
CA LEU A 142 -9.56 4.89 0.22
C LEU A 142 -8.70 4.92 1.49
N TRP A 143 -9.30 4.66 2.65
CA TRP A 143 -8.56 4.60 3.92
C TRP A 143 -7.50 3.49 3.91
N VAL A 144 -7.82 2.28 3.43
CA VAL A 144 -6.87 1.16 3.28
C VAL A 144 -5.72 1.53 2.36
N ILE A 145 -6.01 2.12 1.19
CA ILE A 145 -4.99 2.54 0.22
C ILE A 145 -4.08 3.61 0.83
N LEU A 146 -4.66 4.64 1.44
CA LEU A 146 -3.91 5.74 2.06
C LEU A 146 -3.03 5.21 3.20
N LEU A 147 -3.58 4.39 4.09
CA LEU A 147 -2.86 3.84 5.23
C LEU A 147 -1.69 2.96 4.79
N HIS A 148 -1.92 2.04 3.84
CA HIS A 148 -0.86 1.23 3.26
C HIS A 148 0.24 2.08 2.62
N SER A 149 -0.16 3.11 1.87
CA SER A 149 0.77 3.99 1.18
C SER A 149 1.61 4.83 2.14
N GLU A 150 1.03 5.30 3.25
CA GLU A 150 1.77 6.02 4.28
C GLU A 150 2.71 5.09 5.08
N PHE A 151 2.31 3.84 5.38
CA PHE A 151 3.24 2.86 5.95
C PHE A 151 4.44 2.61 5.04
N SER A 152 4.19 2.41 3.74
CA SER A 152 5.26 2.25 2.74
C SER A 152 6.16 3.47 2.64
N ARG A 153 5.60 4.69 2.73
CA ARG A 153 6.39 5.92 2.79
C ARG A 153 7.30 5.93 4.02
N VAL A 154 6.75 5.71 5.21
CA VAL A 154 7.54 5.76 6.46
C VAL A 154 8.62 4.69 6.42
N TYR A 155 8.30 3.46 6.04
CA TYR A 155 9.29 2.40 5.94
C TYR A 155 10.46 2.78 5.02
N ARG A 156 10.15 3.26 3.81
CA ARG A 156 11.19 3.72 2.87
C ARG A 156 11.99 4.88 3.44
N GLN A 157 11.32 5.86 4.03
CA GLN A 157 11.96 7.03 4.61
C GLN A 157 12.90 6.65 5.76
N THR A 158 12.50 5.74 6.66
CA THR A 158 13.36 5.26 7.76
C THR A 158 14.64 4.62 7.24
N VAL A 159 14.57 3.91 6.11
CA VAL A 159 15.74 3.31 5.45
C VAL A 159 16.60 4.36 4.76
N ASP A 160 15.98 5.32 4.05
CA ASP A 160 16.69 6.38 3.32
C ASP A 160 17.34 7.42 4.23
N ASP A 161 16.72 7.72 5.37
CA ASP A 161 17.19 8.68 6.38
C ASP A 161 18.18 8.04 7.37
N TYR A 162 18.67 6.82 7.09
CA TYR A 162 19.67 6.18 7.95
C TYR A 162 20.91 7.09 8.10
N PRO A 163 21.36 7.38 9.33
CA PRO A 163 22.50 8.26 9.55
C PRO A 163 23.78 7.65 8.98
N GLY A 164 24.53 8.41 8.18
CA GLY A 164 25.80 7.94 7.64
C GLY A 164 26.19 8.61 6.35
N THR A 165 27.14 8.01 5.63
CA THR A 165 27.48 8.41 4.27
C THR A 165 26.47 7.83 3.27
N PRO A 166 26.44 8.32 2.02
CA PRO A 166 25.63 7.70 0.97
C PRO A 166 25.89 6.19 0.77
N GLU A 167 27.13 5.75 1.01
CA GLU A 167 27.52 4.34 0.95
C GLU A 167 26.92 3.53 2.11
N ASP A 168 26.83 4.10 3.32
CA ASP A 168 26.15 3.47 4.45
C ASP A 168 24.66 3.32 4.15
N ALA A 169 24.02 4.36 3.59
CA ALA A 169 22.62 4.32 3.22
C ALA A 169 22.33 3.24 2.15
N GLU A 170 23.17 3.09 1.14
CA GLU A 170 23.00 2.00 0.16
C GLU A 170 23.25 0.63 0.79
N SER A 171 24.25 0.49 1.66
CA SER A 171 24.52 -0.76 2.38
C SER A 171 23.32 -1.19 3.24
N ILE A 172 22.65 -0.23 3.89
CA ILE A 172 21.41 -0.49 4.64
C ILE A 172 20.26 -0.86 3.70
N ARG A 173 20.11 -0.20 2.54
CA ARG A 173 19.09 -0.61 1.56
C ARG A 173 19.32 -2.05 1.07
N GLU A 174 20.56 -2.42 0.77
CA GLU A 174 20.92 -3.79 0.36
C GLU A 174 20.60 -4.79 1.47
N LEU A 175 21.04 -4.52 2.70
CA LEU A 175 20.72 -5.37 3.85
C LEU A 175 19.21 -5.54 4.05
N VAL A 176 18.45 -4.45 3.94
CA VAL A 176 16.98 -4.48 4.08
C VAL A 176 16.35 -5.31 2.97
N ARG A 177 16.80 -5.17 1.71
CA ARG A 177 16.36 -6.01 0.59
C ARG A 177 16.68 -7.48 0.83
N ASP A 178 17.85 -7.79 1.38
CA ASP A 178 18.26 -9.17 1.67
C ASP A 178 17.43 -9.80 2.80
N VAL A 179 17.12 -9.02 3.84
CA VAL A 179 16.38 -9.51 5.03
C VAL A 179 14.88 -9.59 4.77
N VAL A 180 14.29 -8.53 4.22
CA VAL A 180 12.83 -8.41 4.01
C VAL A 180 12.42 -8.96 2.65
N GLY A 181 13.32 -8.98 1.68
CA GLY A 181 13.02 -9.34 0.28
C GLY A 181 12.33 -8.23 -0.50
N TRP A 182 12.13 -7.06 0.11
CA TRP A 182 11.31 -5.99 -0.44
C TRP A 182 11.67 -4.62 0.13
N LEU A 183 11.60 -3.59 -0.71
CA LEU A 183 11.67 -2.19 -0.33
C LEU A 183 10.68 -1.43 -1.23
N PRO A 184 9.77 -0.59 -0.69
CA PRO A 184 8.80 0.14 -1.50
C PRO A 184 9.49 0.95 -2.57
N ARG A 185 9.02 0.80 -3.82
CA ARG A 185 9.56 1.55 -4.95
C ARG A 185 9.05 2.98 -4.91
N THR A 186 9.94 3.93 -5.18
CA THR A 186 9.56 5.31 -5.46
C THR A 186 9.23 5.48 -6.94
N SER A 187 8.58 6.60 -7.30
CA SER A 187 8.48 7.04 -8.72
C SER A 187 9.83 7.01 -9.41
N GLN A 188 10.87 7.46 -8.69
CA GLN A 188 12.21 7.55 -9.23
C GLN A 188 12.81 6.17 -9.49
N ASP A 189 12.52 5.18 -8.66
CA ASP A 189 12.95 3.80 -8.89
C ASP A 189 12.24 3.20 -10.12
N VAL A 190 10.93 3.44 -10.26
CA VAL A 190 10.16 2.99 -11.43
C VAL A 190 10.68 3.66 -12.71
N ALA A 191 10.91 4.97 -12.68
CA ALA A 191 11.45 5.71 -13.82
C ALA A 191 12.87 5.25 -14.16
N ARG A 192 13.73 5.01 -13.17
CA ARG A 192 15.10 4.52 -13.37
C ARG A 192 15.10 3.14 -14.02
N GLU A 193 14.23 2.24 -13.57
CA GLU A 193 14.11 0.91 -14.15
C GLU A 193 13.53 0.95 -15.56
N ALA A 194 12.50 1.77 -15.81
CA ALA A 194 11.97 2.00 -17.15
C ALA A 194 13.06 2.50 -18.10
N ASN A 195 13.89 3.45 -17.67
CA ASN A 195 15.01 3.97 -18.45
C ASN A 195 16.08 2.89 -18.72
N ARG A 196 16.38 2.02 -17.75
CA ARG A 196 17.32 0.89 -17.95
C ARG A 196 16.80 -0.10 -18.98
N VAL A 197 15.52 -0.46 -18.89
CA VAL A 197 14.87 -1.34 -19.87
C VAL A 197 14.85 -0.69 -21.25
N GLU A 198 14.53 0.59 -21.34
CA GLU A 198 14.54 1.34 -22.60
C GLU A 198 15.95 1.37 -23.23
N GLN A 199 16.97 1.69 -22.44
CA GLN A 199 18.37 1.68 -22.90
C GLN A 199 18.79 0.30 -23.39
N TYR A 200 18.47 -0.76 -22.63
CA TYR A 200 18.76 -2.14 -23.04
C TYR A 200 18.07 -2.49 -24.36
N LEU A 201 16.79 -2.13 -24.52
CA LEU A 201 16.05 -2.36 -25.76
C LEU A 201 16.68 -1.59 -26.93
N ASP A 202 17.13 -0.36 -26.71
CA ASP A 202 17.84 0.42 -27.72
C ASP A 202 19.14 -0.22 -28.16
N GLU A 203 19.95 -0.71 -27.21
CA GLU A 203 21.18 -1.44 -27.50
C GLU A 203 20.87 -2.69 -28.35
N GLN A 204 19.87 -3.49 -27.96
CA GLN A 204 19.47 -4.70 -28.70
C GLN A 204 18.95 -4.38 -30.12
N LEU A 205 18.17 -3.31 -30.28
CA LEU A 205 17.63 -2.88 -31.58
C LEU A 205 18.74 -2.34 -32.49
N GLN A 206 19.76 -1.66 -31.94
CA GLN A 206 20.90 -1.12 -32.69
C GLN A 206 21.89 -2.20 -33.12
N HIS A 207 22.08 -3.26 -32.33
CA HIS A 207 23.02 -4.34 -32.65
C HIS A 207 22.64 -5.16 -33.89
N GLY A 208 21.40 -5.03 -34.41
CA GLY A 208 20.97 -5.66 -35.66
C GLY A 208 20.96 -7.19 -35.67
N SER A 209 21.20 -7.82 -34.50
CA SER A 209 21.31 -9.27 -34.33
C SER A 209 19.97 -9.95 -34.07
N LEU A 210 18.91 -9.18 -33.83
CA LEU A 210 17.57 -9.71 -33.59
C LEU A 210 16.92 -10.18 -34.90
N SER A 211 16.27 -11.34 -34.85
CA SER A 211 15.34 -11.74 -35.91
C SER A 211 14.16 -10.77 -35.99
N GLU A 212 13.53 -10.65 -37.16
CA GLU A 212 12.42 -9.71 -37.37
C GLU A 212 11.26 -9.87 -36.34
N PRO A 213 10.83 -11.09 -35.95
CA PRO A 213 9.83 -11.25 -34.89
C PRO A 213 10.29 -10.77 -33.50
N SER A 214 11.57 -10.94 -33.18
CA SER A 214 12.14 -10.46 -31.91
C SER A 214 12.31 -8.94 -31.93
N TRP A 215 12.71 -8.36 -33.06
CA TRP A 215 12.80 -6.92 -33.25
C TRP A 215 11.44 -6.23 -33.10
N ARG A 216 10.37 -6.79 -33.70
CA ARG A 216 9.00 -6.25 -33.55
C ARG A 216 8.53 -6.26 -32.09
N ARG A 217 8.77 -7.38 -31.38
CA ARG A 217 8.43 -7.49 -29.95
C ARG A 217 9.20 -6.49 -29.09
N ALA A 218 10.51 -6.36 -29.30
CA ALA A 218 11.33 -5.38 -28.59
C ALA A 218 10.85 -3.94 -28.85
N SER A 219 10.45 -3.62 -30.09
CA SER A 219 9.93 -2.29 -30.46
C SER A 219 8.58 -1.97 -29.80
N LEU A 220 7.67 -2.94 -29.74
CA LEU A 220 6.39 -2.79 -29.02
C LEU A 220 6.64 -2.60 -27.52
N LEU A 221 7.47 -3.46 -26.92
CA LEU A 221 7.81 -3.36 -25.50
C LEU A 221 8.45 -2.00 -25.16
N LYS A 222 9.32 -1.46 -26.03
CA LYS A 222 9.88 -0.12 -25.86
C LYS A 222 8.80 0.95 -25.80
N THR A 223 7.83 0.88 -26.71
CA THR A 223 6.70 1.81 -26.78
C THR A 223 5.85 1.72 -25.49
N ASP A 224 5.57 0.50 -25.04
CA ASP A 224 4.78 0.26 -23.82
C ASP A 224 5.51 0.74 -22.56
N VAL A 225 6.82 0.50 -22.45
CA VAL A 225 7.66 0.98 -21.32
C VAL A 225 7.67 2.52 -21.27
N GLY A 226 7.82 3.19 -22.41
CA GLY A 226 7.74 4.66 -22.48
C GLY A 226 6.37 5.19 -22.04
N ALA A 227 5.29 4.55 -22.48
CA ALA A 227 3.92 4.92 -22.07
C ALA A 227 3.68 4.66 -20.56
N LEU A 228 4.17 3.54 -20.01
CA LEU A 228 4.08 3.20 -18.59
C LEU A 228 4.81 4.20 -17.70
N SER A 229 6.02 4.62 -18.08
CA SER A 229 6.79 5.63 -17.35
C SER A 229 6.02 6.96 -17.24
N SER A 230 5.40 7.39 -18.35
CA SER A 230 4.55 8.59 -18.36
C SER A 230 3.28 8.43 -17.51
N LYS A 231 2.58 7.30 -17.62
CA LYS A 231 1.38 6.99 -16.81
C LYS A 231 1.67 6.92 -15.31
N SER A 232 2.77 6.27 -14.92
CA SER A 232 3.17 6.15 -13.51
C SER A 232 3.43 7.52 -12.88
N THR A 233 4.13 8.40 -13.61
CA THR A 233 4.36 9.78 -13.20
C THR A 233 3.04 10.52 -12.95
N LYS A 234 2.07 10.37 -13.86
CA LYS A 234 0.74 10.99 -13.72
C LYS A 234 -0.06 10.40 -12.56
N ALA A 235 -0.11 9.08 -12.42
CA ALA A 235 -0.86 8.41 -11.37
C ALA A 235 -0.37 8.82 -9.97
N LEU A 236 0.94 9.02 -9.80
CA LEU A 236 1.52 9.51 -8.55
C LEU A 236 1.19 10.98 -8.30
N ALA A 237 1.12 11.81 -9.34
CA ALA A 237 0.65 13.19 -9.20
C ALA A 237 -0.84 13.22 -8.80
N ASP A 238 -1.68 12.38 -9.39
CA ASP A 238 -3.10 12.26 -9.06
C ASP A 238 -3.28 11.74 -7.61
N LEU A 239 -2.49 10.75 -7.18
CA LEU A 239 -2.50 10.25 -5.80
C LEU A 239 -2.01 11.31 -4.80
N ALA A 240 -0.99 12.09 -5.15
CA ALA A 240 -0.54 13.21 -4.33
C ALA A 240 -1.63 14.29 -4.21
N ALA A 241 -2.34 14.60 -5.29
CA ALA A 241 -3.47 15.53 -5.28
C ALA A 241 -4.63 15.00 -4.42
N LEU A 242 -4.99 13.72 -4.55
CA LEU A 242 -6.00 13.08 -3.70
C LEU A 242 -5.62 13.13 -2.22
N ARG A 243 -4.35 12.86 -1.88
CA ARG A 243 -3.84 13.00 -0.52
C ARG A 243 -3.99 14.43 0.00
N GLU A 244 -3.78 15.44 -0.83
CA GLU A 244 -3.97 16.84 -0.43
C GLU A 244 -5.43 17.15 -0.16
N VAL A 245 -6.34 16.74 -1.06
CA VAL A 245 -7.78 16.92 -0.88
C VAL A 245 -8.27 16.25 0.40
N TRP A 246 -7.86 14.99 0.63
CA TRP A 246 -8.21 14.26 1.83
C TRP A 246 -7.64 14.91 3.10
N ARG A 247 -6.41 15.42 3.01
CA ARG A 247 -5.78 16.17 4.11
C ARG A 247 -6.60 17.39 4.48
N SER A 248 -6.95 18.22 3.51
CA SER A 248 -7.81 19.40 3.74
C SER A 248 -9.12 18.99 4.39
N HIS A 249 -9.76 17.92 3.93
CA HIS A 249 -11.04 17.48 4.47
C HIS A 249 -10.95 16.99 5.93
N ILE A 250 -9.93 16.18 6.28
CA ILE A 250 -9.72 15.73 7.66
C ILE A 250 -9.47 16.93 8.59
N PHE A 251 -8.57 17.84 8.20
CA PHE A 251 -8.22 18.97 9.05
C PHE A 251 -9.35 20.01 9.16
N GLU A 252 -10.14 20.21 8.10
CA GLU A 252 -11.33 21.05 8.14
C GLU A 252 -12.42 20.46 9.06
N GLU A 253 -12.67 19.14 8.99
CA GLU A 253 -13.58 18.48 9.93
C GLU A 253 -13.10 18.59 11.38
N GLN A 254 -11.79 18.45 11.63
CA GLN A 254 -11.22 18.64 12.97
C GLN A 254 -11.43 20.07 13.47
N ALA A 255 -11.11 21.08 12.65
CA ALA A 255 -11.27 22.49 13.01
C ALA A 255 -12.74 22.83 13.31
N SER A 256 -13.68 22.27 12.54
CA SER A 256 -15.12 22.42 12.76
C SER A 256 -15.59 21.75 14.07
N ARG A 257 -15.08 20.55 14.40
CA ARG A 257 -15.43 19.87 15.66
C ARG A 257 -14.86 20.59 16.89
N LEU A 258 -13.66 21.14 16.79
CA LEU A 258 -13.02 21.91 17.88
C LEU A 258 -13.75 23.25 18.13
N THR A 259 -14.11 23.97 17.07
CA THR A 259 -14.91 25.20 17.18
C THR A 259 -16.30 24.92 17.76
N SER A 260 -16.96 23.84 17.34
CA SER A 260 -18.28 23.45 17.85
C SER A 260 -18.26 23.07 19.34
N ARG A 261 -17.20 22.39 19.81
CA ARG A 261 -17.02 22.10 21.25
C ARG A 261 -16.76 23.35 22.08
N SER A 262 -15.94 24.27 21.57
CA SER A 262 -15.65 25.54 22.26
C SER A 262 -16.89 26.42 22.44
N THR A 263 -17.87 26.36 21.53
CA THR A 263 -19.12 27.13 21.64
C THR A 263 -20.14 26.54 22.61
N LEU A 264 -20.02 25.25 22.95
CA LEU A 264 -20.92 24.58 23.90
C LEU A 264 -20.52 24.87 25.36
N ASP A 265 -19.22 25.01 25.64
CA ASP A 265 -18.71 25.30 26.99
C ASP A 265 -18.93 26.75 27.45
N THR A 266 -19.15 27.71 26.53
CA THR A 266 -19.39 29.11 26.89
C THR A 266 -20.85 29.43 27.25
N THR A 267 -21.79 28.51 27.00
CA THR A 267 -23.22 28.70 27.26
C THR A 267 -23.71 28.22 28.63
N THR A 268 -22.87 27.57 29.45
CA THR A 268 -23.29 26.97 30.73
C THR A 268 -23.00 27.81 31.98
N ASP A 269 -22.47 29.03 31.87
CA ASP A 269 -22.01 29.81 33.04
C ASP A 269 -22.75 31.15 33.26
N THR A 270 -23.96 31.31 32.72
CA THR A 270 -24.76 32.55 32.87
C THR A 270 -26.06 32.41 33.67
N ASP A 271 -26.41 31.22 34.17
CA ASP A 271 -27.64 30.98 34.96
C ASP A 271 -27.38 30.57 36.43
N ARG A 272 -26.33 31.11 37.04
CA ARG A 272 -26.12 31.05 38.50
C ARG A 272 -26.05 32.46 39.09
N ASP A 273 -27.20 33.12 39.15
CA ASP A 273 -27.49 34.20 40.09
C ASP A 273 -28.93 34.04 40.63
#